data_AF-A0A1V8M7T3-F1
#
_entry.id   AF-A0A1V8M7T3-F1
#
_cell.length_a   1.000
_cell.length_b   1.000
_cell.length_c   1.000
_cell.angle_alpha   90.00
_cell.angle_beta   90.00
_cell.angle_gamma   90.00
#
_symmetry.space_group_name_H-M   'P 1'
#
loop_
_entity.id
_entity.type
_entity.pdbx_description
1 polymer ?
#
loop_
_entity_poly.entity_id
_entity_poly.type
_entity_poly.pdbx_seq_one_letter_code
_entity_poly.pdbx_strand_id
1 'polypeptide(L)'
;MQAYIFPLIRRISILAGCLAMSNTAQAEWSGGFDLSTYYTDDVGLFSVTRRLSLEEDPTQPIVDEPDQGSDFVYEPNANISWGTENNLGEFVMSLDAGGYIFQDHSDYTHGFFQFAIEQELAENTNLKLYYDANSSN
;
A
#
# COMPACT_ATOMS: atom_id res chain seq x y z
N MET A 1 -17.75 -17.13 23.44
CA MET A 1 -16.70 -17.10 22.40
C MET A 1 -15.89 -15.83 22.65
N GLN A 2 -14.72 -15.94 23.30
CA GLN A 2 -13.91 -14.78 23.73
C GLN A 2 -13.12 -14.23 22.54
N ALA A 3 -13.48 -13.05 22.06
CA ALA A 3 -12.71 -12.31 21.08
C ALA A 3 -11.42 -11.80 21.74
N TYR A 4 -10.26 -12.29 21.29
CA TYR A 4 -8.95 -11.83 21.72
C TYR A 4 -8.69 -10.42 21.17
N ILE A 5 -9.17 -9.40 21.88
CA ILE A 5 -8.76 -8.01 21.67
C ILE A 5 -7.35 -7.87 22.23
N PHE A 6 -6.36 -8.23 21.42
CA PHE A 6 -4.96 -7.89 21.70
C PHE A 6 -4.86 -6.36 21.79
N PRO A 7 -4.41 -5.80 22.93
CA PRO A 7 -4.54 -4.37 23.17
C PRO A 7 -3.58 -3.61 22.27
N LEU A 8 -4.14 -2.71 21.46
CA LEU A 8 -3.46 -1.72 20.61
C LEU A 8 -2.22 -1.09 21.29
N ILE A 9 -2.32 -0.89 22.61
CA ILE A 9 -1.28 -0.35 23.49
C ILE A 9 0.03 -1.14 23.38
N ARG A 10 -0.01 -2.48 23.32
CA ARG A 10 1.19 -3.32 23.28
C ARG A 10 1.91 -3.25 21.93
N ARG A 11 1.18 -2.98 20.84
CA ARG A 11 1.78 -2.79 19.49
C ARG A 11 2.51 -1.45 19.41
N ILE A 12 1.94 -0.40 19.99
CA ILE A 12 2.57 0.92 20.09
C ILE A 12 3.85 0.84 20.95
N SER A 13 3.87 0.04 22.02
CA SER A 13 5.06 -0.12 22.87
C SER A 13 6.24 -0.77 22.15
N ILE A 14 5.99 -1.70 21.22
CA ILE A 14 7.05 -2.33 20.44
C ILE A 14 7.67 -1.31 19.47
N LEU A 15 6.83 -0.58 18.75
CA LEU A 15 7.23 0.51 17.85
C LEU A 15 8.02 1.61 18.59
N ALA A 16 7.51 2.04 19.75
CA ALA A 16 8.18 3.02 20.60
C ALA A 16 9.51 2.49 21.18
N GLY A 17 9.59 1.19 21.46
CA GLY A 17 10.82 0.53 21.91
C GLY A 17 11.90 0.53 20.83
N CYS A 18 11.54 0.16 19.59
CA CYS A 18 12.46 0.22 18.45
C CYS A 18 12.95 1.65 18.18
N LEU A 19 12.06 2.65 18.28
CA LEU A 19 12.39 4.06 18.13
C LEU A 19 13.29 4.60 19.26
N ALA A 20 13.11 4.14 20.50
CA ALA A 20 13.88 4.60 21.65
C ALA A 20 15.32 4.03 21.70
N MET A 21 15.59 2.96 20.94
CA MET A 21 16.93 2.37 20.80
C MET A 21 17.73 2.97 19.63
N SER A 22 17.18 3.96 18.93
CA SER A 22 17.90 4.74 17.92
C SER A 22 18.97 5.58 18.63
N ASN A 23 20.24 5.27 18.38
CA ASN A 23 21.34 6.19 18.66
C ASN A 23 21.27 7.35 17.66
N THR A 24 22.05 8.41 17.85
CA THR A 24 22.19 9.54 16.91
C THR A 24 22.56 9.05 15.50
N ALA A 25 21.57 8.64 14.73
CA ALA A 25 21.69 8.02 13.41
C ALA A 25 21.07 8.96 12.38
N GLN A 26 21.68 8.99 11.20
CA GLN A 26 21.18 9.72 10.04
C GLN A 26 19.75 9.24 9.75
N ALA A 27 18.79 10.13 9.94
CA ALA A 27 17.42 9.90 9.55
C ALA A 27 17.27 10.40 8.11
N GLU A 28 16.94 9.50 7.19
CA GLU A 28 16.76 9.81 5.78
C GLU A 28 15.26 9.84 5.45
N TRP A 29 14.84 10.91 4.78
CA TRP A 29 13.51 11.01 4.21
C TRP A 29 13.64 10.94 2.69
N SER A 30 12.88 10.06 2.07
CA SER A 30 12.70 10.03 0.63
C SER A 30 11.22 10.10 0.31
N GLY A 31 10.89 10.66 -0.84
CA GLY A 31 9.52 10.76 -1.29
C GLY A 31 9.44 11.05 -2.77
N GLY A 32 8.33 10.64 -3.35
CA GLY A 32 8.06 10.75 -4.77
C GLY A 32 6.59 11.09 -5.01
N PHE A 33 6.35 11.72 -6.15
CA PHE A 33 5.02 11.95 -6.67
C PHE A 33 5.06 11.67 -8.16
N ASP A 34 4.10 10.88 -8.62
CA ASP A 34 3.86 10.60 -10.04
C ASP A 34 2.42 10.96 -10.39
N LEU A 35 2.23 11.42 -11.62
CA LEU A 35 0.91 11.60 -12.18
C LEU A 35 0.94 11.12 -13.63
N SER A 36 0.32 9.98 -13.84
CA SER A 36 0.20 9.37 -15.16
C SER A 36 -1.20 9.57 -15.73
N THR A 37 -1.32 9.56 -17.06
CA THR A 37 -2.61 9.71 -17.75
C THR A 37 -2.68 8.76 -18.91
N TYR A 38 -3.78 8.04 -19.00
CA TYR A 38 -4.02 7.01 -20.00
C TYR A 38 -5.34 7.27 -20.71
N TYR A 39 -5.43 6.74 -21.93
CA TYR A 39 -6.69 6.54 -22.62
C TYR A 39 -6.91 5.03 -22.72
N THR A 40 -8.09 4.57 -22.32
CA THR A 40 -8.51 3.17 -22.46
C THR A 40 -9.80 3.10 -23.24
N ASP A 41 -9.92 2.06 -24.07
CA ASP A 41 -11.16 1.68 -24.74
C ASP A 41 -12.04 0.75 -23.91
N ASP A 42 -11.56 0.32 -22.74
CA ASP A 42 -12.28 -0.54 -21.79
C ASP A 42 -11.93 -0.18 -20.34
N VAL A 43 -12.82 0.59 -19.70
CA VAL A 43 -12.68 0.99 -18.28
C VAL A 43 -12.66 -0.20 -17.31
N GLY A 44 -13.22 -1.35 -17.69
CA GLY A 44 -13.27 -2.57 -16.88
C GLY A 44 -11.89 -3.16 -16.58
N LEU A 45 -10.88 -2.91 -17.44
CA LEU A 45 -9.48 -3.33 -17.26
C LEU A 45 -8.86 -2.82 -15.95
N PHE A 46 -9.31 -1.66 -15.50
CA PHE A 46 -8.78 -0.96 -14.34
C PHE A 46 -9.68 -1.13 -13.11
N SER A 47 -10.75 -1.93 -13.17
CA SER A 47 -11.62 -2.18 -12.02
C SER A 47 -10.93 -2.96 -10.89
N VAL A 48 -11.17 -2.55 -9.65
CA VAL A 48 -10.68 -3.21 -8.41
C VAL A 48 -11.00 -4.71 -8.40
N THR A 49 -12.16 -5.09 -8.94
CA THR A 49 -12.64 -6.46 -9.04
C THR A 49 -11.69 -7.37 -9.82
N ARG A 50 -11.03 -6.85 -10.87
CA ARG A 50 -10.06 -7.62 -11.66
C ARG A 50 -8.76 -7.89 -10.90
N ARG A 51 -8.31 -6.94 -10.06
CA ARG A 51 -7.10 -7.13 -9.21
C ARG A 51 -7.38 -8.02 -8.00
N LEU A 52 -8.51 -7.80 -7.29
CA LEU A 52 -8.89 -8.65 -6.15
C LEU A 52 -9.19 -10.10 -6.57
N SER A 53 -9.87 -10.33 -7.69
CA SER A 53 -10.16 -11.68 -8.18
C SER A 53 -8.89 -12.47 -8.54
N LEU A 54 -7.83 -11.80 -9.00
CA LEU A 54 -6.52 -12.42 -9.29
C LEU A 54 -5.71 -12.72 -8.03
N GLU A 55 -5.93 -11.96 -6.96
CA GLU A 55 -5.19 -12.08 -5.70
C GLU A 55 -5.82 -13.09 -4.74
N GLU A 56 -7.15 -13.27 -4.78
CA GLU A 56 -7.88 -14.21 -3.91
C GLU A 56 -7.98 -15.65 -4.47
N ASP A 57 -8.16 -15.83 -5.79
CA ASP A 57 -8.17 -17.17 -6.42
C ASP A 57 -7.83 -17.11 -7.93
N PRO A 58 -6.56 -17.38 -8.32
CA PRO A 58 -6.12 -17.30 -9.71
C PRO A 58 -6.73 -18.37 -10.62
N THR A 59 -7.54 -19.29 -10.09
CA THR A 59 -8.20 -20.35 -10.87
C THR A 59 -9.61 -19.98 -11.32
N GLN A 60 -10.18 -18.88 -10.83
CA GLN A 60 -11.50 -18.43 -11.27
C GLN A 60 -11.41 -17.69 -12.61
N PRO A 61 -12.27 -18.02 -13.58
CA PRO A 61 -12.32 -17.28 -14.83
C PRO A 61 -12.80 -15.87 -14.55
N ILE A 62 -11.98 -14.88 -14.92
CA ILE A 62 -12.37 -13.47 -14.90
C ILE A 62 -13.52 -13.31 -15.88
N VAL A 63 -14.69 -12.92 -15.38
CA VAL A 63 -15.81 -12.51 -16.24
C VAL A 63 -15.43 -11.15 -16.81
N ASP A 64 -14.78 -11.17 -17.97
CA ASP A 64 -14.48 -10.00 -18.79
C ASP A 64 -15.80 -9.64 -19.48
N GLU A 65 -16.44 -8.56 -19.05
CA GLU A 65 -17.54 -7.97 -19.81
C GLU A 65 -16.89 -7.01 -20.81
N PRO A 66 -16.80 -7.35 -22.11
CA PRO A 66 -16.29 -6.40 -23.10
C PRO A 66 -17.25 -5.21 -23.25
N ASP A 67 -16.74 -4.09 -23.77
CA ASP A 67 -17.52 -2.90 -24.14
C ASP A 67 -18.05 -2.09 -22.94
N GLN A 68 -17.29 -2.04 -21.83
CA GLN A 68 -17.64 -1.24 -20.63
C GLN A 68 -17.48 0.27 -20.83
N GLY A 69 -16.98 0.69 -22.00
CA GLY A 69 -16.80 2.09 -22.37
C GLY A 69 -15.34 2.52 -22.38
N SER A 70 -15.08 3.60 -23.11
CA SER A 70 -13.77 4.23 -23.21
C SER A 70 -13.68 5.44 -22.31
N ASP A 71 -12.52 5.69 -21.70
CA ASP A 71 -12.32 6.86 -20.85
C ASP A 71 -10.85 7.28 -20.78
N PHE A 72 -10.65 8.52 -20.32
CA PHE A 72 -9.38 8.97 -19.79
C PHE A 72 -9.24 8.59 -18.32
N VAL A 73 -8.08 8.04 -17.98
CA VAL A 73 -7.73 7.61 -16.62
C VAL A 73 -6.55 8.42 -16.13
N TYR A 74 -6.69 9.03 -14.96
CA TYR A 74 -5.61 9.72 -14.26
C TYR A 74 -5.14 8.87 -13.09
N GLU A 75 -3.83 8.63 -13.01
CA GLU A 75 -3.20 7.83 -11.97
C GLU A 75 -2.25 8.71 -11.14
N PRO A 76 -2.76 9.43 -10.13
CA PRO A 76 -1.91 10.06 -9.13
C PRO A 76 -1.32 9.00 -8.19
N ASN A 77 -0.02 9.08 -7.94
CA ASN A 77 0.66 8.28 -6.93
C ASN A 77 1.60 9.16 -6.11
N ALA A 78 1.67 8.92 -4.80
CA ALA A 78 2.59 9.56 -3.90
C ALA A 78 3.17 8.53 -2.95
N ASN A 79 4.48 8.60 -2.73
CA ASN A 79 5.16 7.77 -1.76
C ASN A 79 6.03 8.63 -0.85
N ILE A 80 6.18 8.18 0.38
CA ILE A 80 7.11 8.73 1.36
C ILE A 80 7.70 7.59 2.16
N SER A 81 9.00 7.66 2.40
CA SER A 81 9.73 6.72 3.23
C SER A 81 10.61 7.47 4.22
N TRP A 82 10.70 6.92 5.41
CA TRP A 82 11.57 7.37 6.46
C TRP A 82 12.43 6.21 6.95
N GLY A 83 13.73 6.35 6.83
CA GLY A 83 14.72 5.38 7.28
C GLY A 83 15.55 5.90 8.44
N THR A 84 15.94 5.02 9.36
CA THR A 84 16.94 5.27 10.40
C THR A 84 17.69 3.99 10.73
N GLU A 85 18.86 4.10 11.36
CA GLU A 85 19.63 2.95 11.83
C GLU A 85 19.55 2.86 13.36
N ASN A 86 19.30 1.67 13.88
CA ASN A 86 19.28 1.40 15.32
C ASN A 86 20.21 0.23 15.68
N ASN A 87 20.29 -0.13 16.96
CA ASN A 87 21.20 -1.19 17.42
C ASN A 87 20.87 -2.60 16.88
N LEU A 88 19.70 -2.79 16.27
CA LEU A 88 19.27 -4.04 15.64
C LEU A 88 19.56 -4.09 14.15
N GLY A 89 19.74 -2.93 13.50
CA GLY A 89 19.96 -2.77 12.06
C GLY A 89 19.13 -1.61 11.50
N GLU A 90 18.90 -1.64 10.20
CA GLU A 90 18.07 -0.65 9.51
C GLU A 90 16.59 -0.74 9.91
N PHE A 91 15.96 0.41 10.12
CA PHE A 91 14.53 0.57 10.35
C PHE A 91 13.93 1.52 9.32
N VAL A 92 12.91 1.06 8.60
CA VAL A 92 12.25 1.84 7.54
C VAL A 92 10.74 1.86 7.76
N MET A 93 10.14 3.03 7.64
CA MET A 93 8.69 3.19 7.53
C MET A 93 8.38 3.77 6.16
N SER A 94 7.48 3.14 5.43
CA SER A 94 7.05 3.63 4.11
C SER A 94 5.53 3.71 4.02
N LEU A 95 5.08 4.70 3.25
CA LEU A 95 3.69 4.96 2.94
C LEU A 95 3.60 5.23 1.45
N ASP A 96 2.70 4.52 0.78
CA ASP A 96 2.37 4.70 -0.63
C ASP A 96 0.85 4.91 -0.73
N ALA A 97 0.43 5.91 -1.49
CA ALA A 97 -0.97 6.20 -1.72
C ALA A 97 -1.18 6.66 -3.15
N GLY A 98 -2.24 6.16 -3.78
CA GLY A 98 -2.59 6.53 -5.13
C GLY A 98 -3.99 6.09 -5.50
N GLY A 99 -4.30 6.15 -6.79
CA GLY A 99 -5.58 5.69 -7.29
C GLY A 99 -5.72 5.88 -8.78
N TYR A 100 -6.87 5.45 -9.29
CA TYR A 100 -7.28 5.63 -10.68
C TYR A 100 -8.56 6.48 -10.68
N ILE A 101 -8.51 7.61 -11.37
CA ILE A 101 -9.63 8.55 -11.50
C ILE A 101 -10.08 8.54 -12.96
N PHE A 102 -11.34 8.18 -13.17
CA PHE A 102 -11.97 8.14 -14.49
C PHE A 102 -12.75 9.42 -14.73
N GLN A 103 -12.66 9.97 -15.93
CA GLN A 103 -13.29 11.25 -16.25
C GLN A 103 -14.82 11.12 -16.33
N ASP A 104 -15.32 10.14 -17.09
CA ASP A 104 -16.75 9.95 -17.37
C ASP A 104 -17.33 8.70 -16.68
N HIS A 105 -16.49 7.76 -16.23
CA HIS A 105 -16.90 6.49 -15.58
C HIS A 105 -16.46 6.43 -14.10
N SER A 106 -17.01 7.32 -13.27
CA SER A 106 -16.63 7.47 -11.85
C SER A 106 -16.80 6.22 -10.99
N ASP A 107 -17.65 5.28 -11.39
CA ASP A 107 -17.91 4.03 -10.66
C ASP A 107 -16.69 3.11 -10.62
N TYR A 108 -15.75 3.29 -11.56
CA TYR A 108 -14.47 2.58 -11.58
C TYR A 108 -13.37 3.33 -10.81
N THR A 109 -13.66 4.54 -10.32
CA THR A 109 -12.67 5.33 -9.56
C THR A 109 -12.42 4.70 -8.20
N HIS A 110 -11.15 4.49 -7.89
CA HIS A 110 -10.74 3.87 -6.63
C HIS A 110 -9.35 4.36 -6.23
N GLY A 111 -9.07 4.28 -4.93
CA GLY A 111 -7.79 4.59 -4.34
C GLY A 111 -7.22 3.40 -3.59
N PHE A 112 -5.91 3.43 -3.43
CA PHE A 112 -5.17 2.50 -2.60
C PHE A 112 -4.27 3.24 -1.63
N PHE A 113 -4.03 2.61 -0.49
CA PHE A 113 -3.15 3.09 0.56
C PHE A 113 -2.38 1.90 1.12
N GLN A 114 -1.07 2.01 1.12
CA GLN A 114 -0.15 1.00 1.60
C GLN A 114 0.76 1.60 2.66
N PHE A 115 0.97 0.86 3.73
CA PHE A 115 1.87 1.22 4.81
C PHE A 115 2.75 0.03 5.16
N ALA A 116 4.06 0.24 5.23
CA ALA A 116 5.00 -0.78 5.64
C ALA A 116 5.93 -0.28 6.75
N ILE A 117 6.27 -1.19 7.65
CA ILE A 117 7.35 -1.03 8.62
C ILE A 117 8.29 -2.20 8.45
N GLU A 118 9.57 -1.91 8.27
CA GLU A 118 10.65 -2.88 8.10
C GLU A 118 11.69 -2.66 9.20
N GLN A 119 12.12 -3.77 9.81
CA GLN A 119 13.19 -3.79 10.79
C GLN A 119 14.14 -4.93 10.46
N GLU A 120 15.39 -4.59 10.16
CA GLU A 120 16.47 -5.56 10.11
C GLU A 120 16.81 -6.03 11.53
N LEU A 121 17.05 -7.33 11.68
CA LEU A 121 17.48 -7.97 12.91
C LEU A 121 18.82 -8.68 12.66
N ALA A 122 19.48 -9.09 13.74
CA ALA A 122 20.70 -9.90 13.66
C ALA A 122 20.50 -11.15 12.78
N GLU A 123 21.61 -11.64 12.22
CA GLU A 123 21.64 -12.84 11.35
C GLU A 123 20.86 -12.69 10.03
N ASN A 124 20.81 -11.47 9.47
CA ASN A 124 20.23 -11.19 8.15
C ASN A 124 18.72 -11.51 8.07
N THR A 125 18.02 -11.40 9.21
CA THR A 125 16.57 -11.60 9.30
C THR A 125 15.89 -10.25 9.20
N ASN A 126 14.93 -10.10 8.28
CA ASN A 126 14.15 -8.86 8.15
C ASN A 126 12.69 -9.11 8.58
N LEU A 127 12.20 -8.29 9.51
CA LEU A 127 10.82 -8.27 9.93
C LEU A 127 10.09 -7.15 9.19
N LYS A 128 9.13 -7.54 8.33
CA LYS A 128 8.26 -6.61 7.61
C LYS A 128 6.81 -6.74 8.05
N LEU A 129 6.22 -5.63 8.45
CA LEU A 129 4.79 -5.48 8.68
C LEU A 129 4.22 -4.66 7.53
N TYR A 130 3.19 -5.19 6.87
CA TYR A 130 2.58 -4.58 5.71
C TYR A 130 1.07 -4.47 5.93
N TYR A 131 0.50 -3.31 5.57
CA TYR A 131 -0.92 -3.03 5.60
C TYR A 131 -1.33 -2.43 4.26
N ASP A 132 -2.33 -3.04 3.63
CA ASP A 132 -2.90 -2.61 2.35
C ASP A 132 -4.39 -2.32 2.55
N ALA A 133 -4.82 -1.16 2.09
CA ALA A 133 -6.21 -0.73 2.12
C ALA A 133 -6.61 -0.19 0.75
N ASN A 134 -7.73 -0.70 0.25
CA ASN A 134 -8.32 -0.29 -1.02
C ASN A 134 -9.70 0.33 -0.77
N SER A 135 -10.02 1.39 -1.51
CA SER A 135 -11.30 2.10 -1.42
C SER A 135 -11.85 2.32 -2.82
N SER A 136 -13.02 1.77 -3.13
CA SER A 136 -13.79 2.05 -4.35
C SER A 136 -14.98 2.96 -4.04
N ASN A 137 -15.44 3.71 -5.04
CA ASN A 137 -16.75 4.37 -5.00
C ASN A 137 -17.90 3.37 -5.18
#